data_AF-A0A8T3QHN7-F1
#
_entry.id   AF-A0A8T3QHN7-F1
#
_cell.length_a   1.000
_cell.length_b   1.000
_cell.length_c   1.000
_cell.angle_alpha   90.00
_cell.angle_beta   90.00
_cell.angle_gamma   90.00
#
_symmetry.space_group_name_H-M   'P 1'
#
loop_
_entity.id
_entity.type
_entity.pdbx_description
1 polymer ?
#
loop_
_entity_poly.entity_id
_entity_poly.type
_entity_poly.pdbx_seq_one_letter_code
_entity_poly.pdbx_strand_id
1 'polypeptide(L)'
;MLEVNNFSAIRISLASPDQIREWSKGEVTKPETINYRTLKPEKDGLFDERIFGPTKDWECYCGKYKRIRYKGIICDKCGVEVTRSKVRRERMGHIQLASPVSHIWYFKGTPSRLGILLDISPRNLERILYFALYIVTYVDEDARKRALAAIEEEAEGRGGKGGERLAQLEDELRTDLNRRIDELKAELATTKADLEAQRASRTEEIAAAAQATEALLTALGGGTAEETIVFAPTGEVIVAWGDAGGKVATTRLRKVVGEYTEQVNADLQQREADEARAVDQKIADLSAAMQDTLQSERAGLAEQAQGLKDELRKMRDELESLKPMQTIGETEYRMLDERYGAGAKGGRVFGAGMGAEAVREIISRMDLEGLARSLHVEVRTSSGQRRKKAIKRLRLIEAFRRSGTRPDWMILSVLPVIPPDLRPMVQLDGGRFATSDLNDLYRRVI
;
A
#
# COMPACT_ATOMS: atom_id res chain seq x y z
N MET A 1 -68.19 -15.53 -15.55
CA MET A 1 -67.08 -14.80 -16.19
C MET A 1 -67.01 -13.50 -15.42
N LEU A 2 -66.00 -13.29 -14.57
CA LEU A 2 -65.88 -12.02 -13.82
C LEU A 2 -65.64 -10.91 -14.85
N GLU A 3 -66.46 -9.87 -14.82
CA GLU A 3 -66.42 -8.75 -15.77
C GLU A 3 -65.06 -8.04 -15.69
N VAL A 4 -64.35 -8.01 -16.81
CA VAL A 4 -62.95 -7.56 -16.92
C VAL A 4 -62.84 -6.02 -16.96
N ASN A 5 -63.96 -5.28 -16.88
CA ASN A 5 -63.98 -3.82 -17.10
C ASN A 5 -64.25 -2.98 -15.84
N ASN A 6 -64.28 -3.57 -14.64
CA ASN A 6 -64.59 -2.82 -13.42
C ASN A 6 -63.32 -2.32 -12.69
N PHE A 7 -62.48 -1.53 -13.38
CA PHE A 7 -61.34 -0.85 -12.77
C PHE A 7 -61.23 0.58 -13.28
N SER A 8 -60.88 1.53 -12.39
CA SER A 8 -60.71 2.94 -12.75
C SER A 8 -59.30 3.29 -13.23
N ALA A 9 -58.29 2.51 -12.85
CA ALA A 9 -56.90 2.69 -13.25
C ALA A 9 -56.09 1.38 -13.13
N ILE A 10 -54.99 1.29 -13.89
CA ILE A 10 -53.98 0.23 -13.79
C ILE A 10 -52.68 0.85 -13.31
N ARG A 11 -52.06 0.26 -12.28
CA ARG A 11 -50.77 0.70 -11.74
C ARG A 11 -49.70 -0.35 -12.01
N ILE A 12 -48.52 0.09 -12.44
CA ILE A 12 -47.32 -0.73 -12.58
C ILE A 12 -46.24 -0.26 -11.60
N SER A 13 -45.58 -1.21 -10.93
CA SER A 13 -44.49 -0.95 -10.00
C SER A 13 -43.45 -2.06 -10.07
N LEU A 14 -42.27 -1.81 -9.51
CA LEU A 14 -41.29 -2.86 -9.26
C LEU A 14 -41.87 -3.88 -8.28
N ALA A 15 -41.60 -5.17 -8.54
CA ALA A 15 -42.00 -6.26 -7.66
C ALA A 15 -40.91 -6.48 -6.60
N SER A 16 -41.29 -6.42 -5.34
CA SER A 16 -40.40 -6.82 -4.24
C SER A 16 -40.23 -8.34 -4.20
N PRO A 17 -39.14 -8.86 -3.59
CA PRO A 17 -38.98 -10.31 -3.38
C PRO A 17 -40.16 -10.95 -2.64
N ASP A 18 -40.74 -10.22 -1.68
CA ASP A 18 -41.87 -10.71 -0.88
C ASP A 18 -43.17 -10.78 -1.69
N GLN A 19 -43.42 -9.79 -2.56
CA GLN A 19 -44.54 -9.83 -3.50
C GLN A 19 -44.43 -11.00 -4.49
N ILE A 20 -43.22 -11.31 -4.96
CA ILE A 20 -43.00 -12.47 -5.85
C ILE A 20 -43.31 -13.77 -5.11
N ARG A 21 -42.94 -13.88 -3.83
CA ARG A 21 -43.30 -15.04 -3.00
C ARG A 21 -44.80 -15.12 -2.75
N GLU A 22 -45.48 -14.00 -2.56
CA GLU A 22 -46.94 -13.94 -2.37
C GLU A 22 -47.70 -14.46 -3.61
N TRP A 23 -47.21 -14.16 -4.82
CA TRP A 23 -47.79 -14.67 -6.06
C TRP A 23 -47.54 -16.16 -6.26
N SER A 24 -46.46 -16.66 -5.69
CA SER A 24 -45.99 -18.01 -5.91
C SER A 24 -46.80 -19.04 -5.13
N LYS A 25 -47.03 -20.20 -5.75
CA LYS A 25 -47.64 -21.38 -5.10
C LYS A 25 -46.61 -22.43 -4.66
N GLY A 26 -45.32 -22.16 -4.90
CA GLY A 26 -44.23 -23.04 -4.50
C GLY A 26 -42.92 -22.74 -5.22
N GLU A 27 -41.84 -23.26 -4.67
CA GLU A 27 -40.50 -23.11 -5.22
C GLU A 27 -40.19 -24.23 -6.21
N VAL A 28 -39.63 -23.87 -7.37
CA VAL A 28 -39.11 -24.82 -8.36
C VAL A 28 -37.62 -25.03 -8.10
N THR A 29 -37.25 -26.23 -7.65
CA THR A 29 -35.87 -26.55 -7.28
C THR A 29 -35.18 -27.45 -8.31
N LYS A 30 -35.95 -28.07 -9.21
CA LYS A 30 -35.48 -29.10 -10.13
C LYS A 30 -35.61 -28.67 -11.59
N PRO A 31 -34.59 -28.89 -12.44
CA PRO A 31 -34.64 -28.52 -13.85
C PRO A 31 -35.47 -29.50 -14.69
N GLU A 32 -35.86 -30.64 -14.14
CA GLU A 32 -36.64 -31.64 -14.87
C GLU A 32 -38.04 -31.11 -15.23
N THR A 33 -38.52 -31.52 -16.41
CA THR A 33 -39.83 -31.12 -16.94
C THR A 33 -40.86 -32.23 -16.73
N ILE A 34 -40.85 -33.22 -17.61
CA ILE A 34 -41.75 -34.37 -17.60
C ILE A 34 -40.94 -35.65 -17.77
N ASN A 35 -41.43 -36.73 -17.19
CA ASN A 35 -40.87 -38.05 -17.39
C ASN A 35 -41.16 -38.55 -18.81
N TYR A 36 -40.14 -38.92 -19.58
CA TYR A 36 -40.32 -39.39 -20.96
C TYR A 36 -41.09 -40.72 -21.08
N ARG A 37 -41.10 -41.55 -20.04
CA ARG A 37 -41.81 -42.85 -20.05
C ARG A 37 -43.27 -42.69 -19.64
N THR A 38 -43.52 -41.98 -18.54
CA THR A 38 -44.87 -41.89 -17.97
C THR A 38 -45.64 -40.67 -18.44
N LEU A 39 -44.99 -39.74 -19.15
CA LEU A 39 -45.54 -38.44 -19.56
C LEU A 39 -46.07 -37.59 -18.40
N LYS A 40 -45.66 -37.93 -17.18
CA LYS A 40 -46.08 -37.22 -15.97
C LYS A 40 -45.07 -36.14 -15.63
N PRO A 41 -45.50 -34.97 -15.12
CA PRO A 41 -44.60 -33.97 -14.60
C PRO A 41 -43.71 -34.52 -13.48
N GLU A 42 -42.46 -34.08 -13.45
CA GLU A 42 -41.57 -34.40 -12.32
C GLU A 42 -41.90 -33.51 -11.12
N LYS A 43 -41.75 -34.06 -9.91
CA LYS A 43 -41.99 -33.33 -8.66
C LYS A 43 -40.92 -32.25 -8.46
N ASP A 44 -41.31 -31.08 -7.96
CA ASP A 44 -40.46 -29.90 -7.77
C ASP A 44 -39.84 -29.34 -9.07
N GLY A 45 -40.24 -29.90 -10.22
CA GLY A 45 -39.79 -29.51 -11.54
C GLY A 45 -40.60 -28.37 -12.15
N LEU A 46 -40.26 -28.00 -13.38
CA LEU A 46 -40.88 -26.87 -14.09
C LEU A 46 -42.37 -27.06 -14.40
N PHE A 47 -42.89 -28.29 -14.31
CA PHE A 47 -44.29 -28.59 -14.58
C PHE A 47 -45.02 -29.17 -13.36
N ASP A 48 -44.41 -29.12 -12.17
CA ASP A 48 -44.92 -29.76 -10.94
C ASP A 48 -46.40 -29.40 -10.68
N GLU A 49 -47.21 -30.44 -10.54
CA GLU A 49 -48.64 -30.31 -10.28
C GLU A 49 -48.95 -29.75 -8.88
N ARG A 50 -48.04 -29.92 -7.92
CA ARG A 50 -48.20 -29.36 -6.57
C ARG A 50 -48.18 -27.84 -6.60
N ILE A 51 -47.27 -27.27 -7.39
CA ILE A 51 -47.06 -25.83 -7.51
C ILE A 51 -48.11 -25.23 -8.47
N PHE A 52 -48.15 -25.74 -9.69
CA PHE A 52 -48.92 -25.12 -10.77
C PHE A 52 -50.37 -25.61 -10.86
N GLY A 53 -50.71 -26.71 -10.18
CA GLY A 53 -52.04 -27.35 -10.23
C GLY A 53 -52.08 -28.59 -11.15
N PRO A 54 -53.20 -29.33 -11.15
CA PRO A 54 -53.28 -30.65 -11.78
C PRO A 54 -53.29 -30.58 -13.32
N THR A 55 -52.66 -31.54 -14.00
CA THR A 55 -52.66 -31.60 -15.48
C THR A 55 -54.04 -31.94 -16.04
N LYS A 56 -54.80 -32.77 -15.32
CA LYS A 56 -56.17 -33.19 -15.69
C LYS A 56 -57.18 -32.63 -14.69
N ASP A 57 -58.37 -32.31 -15.18
CA ASP A 57 -59.45 -31.80 -14.34
C ASP A 57 -59.80 -32.78 -13.22
N TRP A 58 -59.78 -32.29 -11.98
CA TRP A 58 -60.19 -33.04 -10.79
C TRP A 58 -59.40 -34.34 -10.54
N GLU A 59 -58.13 -34.40 -10.97
CA GLU A 59 -57.25 -35.55 -10.74
C GLU A 59 -55.92 -35.10 -10.12
N CYS A 60 -55.54 -35.72 -9.00
CA CYS A 60 -54.22 -35.50 -8.40
C CYS A 60 -53.13 -36.38 -9.06
N TYR A 61 -51.86 -35.97 -8.94
CA TYR A 61 -50.69 -36.66 -9.50
C TYR A 61 -50.64 -38.18 -9.27
N CYS A 62 -50.88 -38.61 -8.02
CA CYS A 62 -50.82 -40.02 -7.62
C CYS A 62 -52.08 -40.81 -7.99
N GLY A 63 -53.16 -40.14 -8.39
CA GLY A 63 -54.44 -40.75 -8.72
C GLY A 63 -55.27 -41.22 -7.53
N LYS A 64 -54.88 -40.92 -6.27
CA LYS A 64 -55.68 -41.22 -5.05
C LYS A 64 -57.04 -40.56 -5.09
N TYR A 65 -57.07 -39.26 -5.39
CA TYR A 65 -58.29 -38.47 -5.54
C TYR A 65 -58.55 -38.20 -7.03
N LYS A 66 -59.73 -38.62 -7.49
CA LYS A 66 -60.23 -38.45 -8.87
C LYS A 66 -61.70 -38.07 -8.86
N ARG A 67 -62.13 -37.29 -9.86
CA ARG A 67 -63.50 -36.78 -10.08
C ARG A 67 -63.85 -35.60 -9.18
N ILE A 68 -64.89 -34.87 -9.59
CA ILE A 68 -65.33 -33.60 -9.00
C ILE A 68 -65.71 -33.66 -7.51
N ARG A 69 -66.01 -34.84 -6.98
CA ARG A 69 -66.40 -35.04 -5.56
C ARG A 69 -65.32 -34.63 -4.55
N TYR A 70 -64.05 -34.61 -4.96
CA TYR A 70 -62.92 -34.23 -4.11
C TYR A 70 -62.43 -32.80 -4.36
N LYS A 71 -63.28 -31.95 -4.95
CA LYS A 71 -62.97 -30.54 -5.24
C LYS A 71 -62.39 -29.82 -4.02
N GLY A 72 -61.22 -29.19 -4.20
CA GLY A 72 -60.56 -28.37 -3.18
C GLY A 72 -59.78 -29.15 -2.12
N ILE A 73 -59.77 -30.49 -2.18
CA ILE A 73 -58.96 -31.31 -1.26
C ILE A 73 -57.51 -31.32 -1.75
N ILE A 74 -56.58 -31.07 -0.82
CA ILE A 74 -55.13 -31.22 -1.03
C ILE A 74 -54.76 -32.68 -0.74
N CYS A 75 -54.10 -33.34 -1.68
CA CYS A 75 -53.80 -34.76 -1.52
C CYS A 75 -52.69 -35.03 -0.49
N ASP A 76 -52.95 -35.86 0.52
CA ASP A 76 -51.94 -36.21 1.55
C ASP A 76 -50.67 -36.90 1.00
N LYS A 77 -50.75 -37.58 -0.15
CA LYS A 77 -49.62 -38.32 -0.74
C LYS A 77 -48.77 -37.48 -1.70
N CYS A 78 -49.39 -36.59 -2.46
CA CYS A 78 -48.69 -35.84 -3.51
C CYS A 78 -48.77 -34.31 -3.36
N GLY A 79 -49.54 -33.79 -2.39
CA GLY A 79 -49.70 -32.36 -2.14
C GLY A 79 -50.46 -31.60 -3.23
N VAL A 80 -50.97 -32.29 -4.27
CA VAL A 80 -51.69 -31.65 -5.37
C VAL A 80 -53.13 -31.35 -4.94
N GLU A 81 -53.54 -30.11 -5.16
CA GLU A 81 -54.92 -29.66 -4.96
C GLU A 81 -55.81 -30.14 -6.12
N VAL A 82 -56.93 -30.78 -5.78
CA VAL A 82 -57.88 -31.28 -6.78
C VAL A 82 -58.78 -30.14 -7.27
N THR A 83 -58.38 -29.54 -8.38
CA THR A 83 -59.09 -28.42 -9.03
C THR A 83 -59.12 -28.61 -10.56
N ARG A 84 -59.59 -27.60 -11.31
CA ARG A 84 -59.53 -27.60 -12.79
C ARG A 84 -58.11 -27.33 -13.27
N SER A 85 -57.70 -27.93 -14.38
CA SER A 85 -56.37 -27.71 -14.96
C SER A 85 -56.15 -26.27 -15.40
N LYS A 86 -57.22 -25.50 -15.63
CA LYS A 86 -57.17 -24.06 -15.97
C LYS A 86 -56.29 -23.23 -15.02
N VAL A 87 -56.17 -23.62 -13.74
CA VAL A 87 -55.32 -22.91 -12.79
C VAL A 87 -53.83 -22.91 -13.21
N ARG A 88 -53.40 -23.86 -14.06
CA ARG A 88 -52.04 -23.94 -14.63
C ARG A 88 -51.69 -22.83 -15.61
N ARG A 89 -52.66 -21.99 -15.97
CA ARG A 89 -52.47 -20.74 -16.72
C ARG A 89 -52.36 -19.51 -15.81
N GLU A 90 -52.69 -19.64 -14.53
CA GLU A 90 -52.82 -18.51 -13.58
C GLU A 90 -51.80 -18.60 -12.43
N ARG A 91 -51.44 -19.81 -11.97
CA ARG A 91 -50.52 -20.02 -10.83
C ARG A 91 -49.06 -19.79 -11.23
N MET A 92 -48.39 -18.87 -10.56
CA MET A 92 -46.95 -18.66 -10.69
C MET A 92 -46.17 -19.56 -9.72
N GLY A 93 -44.94 -19.89 -10.11
CA GLY A 93 -43.92 -20.47 -9.24
C GLY A 93 -42.86 -19.42 -8.92
N HIS A 94 -41.87 -19.77 -8.11
CA HIS A 94 -40.67 -18.95 -7.95
C HIS A 94 -39.41 -19.81 -7.82
N ILE A 95 -38.24 -19.20 -7.99
CA ILE A 95 -36.93 -19.78 -7.73
C ILE A 95 -36.24 -18.87 -6.72
N GLN A 96 -35.77 -19.43 -5.60
CA GLN A 96 -34.92 -18.71 -4.66
C GLN A 96 -33.50 -18.70 -5.22
N LEU A 97 -32.98 -17.51 -5.53
CA LEU A 97 -31.62 -17.39 -6.04
C LEU A 97 -30.63 -17.47 -4.88
N ALA A 98 -29.57 -18.26 -5.05
CA ALA A 98 -28.49 -18.37 -4.08
C ALA A 98 -27.66 -17.07 -3.99
N SER A 99 -27.52 -16.37 -5.12
CA SER A 99 -26.88 -15.06 -5.21
C SER A 99 -27.82 -14.05 -5.88
N PRO A 100 -27.88 -12.80 -5.42
CA PRO A 100 -28.69 -11.77 -6.07
C PRO A 100 -28.24 -11.53 -7.52
N VAL A 101 -29.18 -11.25 -8.42
CA VAL A 101 -28.91 -10.98 -9.84
C VAL A 101 -29.55 -9.67 -10.27
N SER A 102 -28.80 -8.82 -10.99
CA SER A 102 -29.34 -7.56 -11.52
C SER A 102 -30.31 -7.80 -12.66
N HIS A 103 -31.50 -7.19 -12.59
CA HIS A 103 -32.45 -7.28 -13.68
C HIS A 103 -31.95 -6.47 -14.90
N ILE A 104 -31.83 -7.14 -16.05
CA ILE A 104 -31.16 -6.63 -17.25
C ILE A 104 -31.66 -5.26 -17.74
N TRP A 105 -32.96 -5.01 -17.65
CA TRP A 105 -33.56 -3.73 -18.06
C TRP A 105 -32.99 -2.51 -17.34
N TYR A 106 -32.57 -2.64 -16.07
CA TYR A 106 -32.11 -1.50 -15.28
C TYR A 106 -30.62 -1.20 -15.45
N PHE A 107 -29.81 -2.17 -15.92
CA PHE A 107 -28.39 -1.96 -16.15
C PHE A 107 -28.01 -1.82 -17.64
N LYS A 108 -28.55 -2.67 -18.54
CA LYS A 108 -28.30 -2.59 -20.00
C LYS A 108 -29.21 -1.61 -20.73
N GLY A 109 -30.36 -1.26 -20.15
CA GLY A 109 -31.28 -0.28 -20.76
C GLY A 109 -30.59 1.06 -21.00
N THR A 110 -30.92 1.74 -22.10
CA THR A 110 -30.39 3.07 -22.44
C THR A 110 -31.45 4.13 -22.11
N PRO A 111 -31.25 5.01 -21.12
CA PRO A 111 -30.10 5.10 -20.21
C PRO A 111 -30.18 4.12 -19.02
N SER A 112 -29.01 3.70 -18.52
CA SER A 112 -28.89 2.75 -17.41
C SER A 112 -29.42 3.38 -16.12
N ARG A 113 -30.46 2.80 -15.52
CA ARG A 113 -31.08 3.32 -14.29
C ARG A 113 -30.15 3.12 -13.10
N LEU A 114 -29.53 1.94 -13.01
CA LEU A 114 -28.53 1.64 -12.00
C LEU A 114 -27.27 2.51 -12.16
N GLY A 115 -26.79 2.70 -13.39
CA GLY A 115 -25.65 3.58 -13.65
C GLY A 115 -25.91 5.03 -13.25
N ILE A 116 -27.10 5.56 -13.56
CA ILE A 116 -27.52 6.90 -13.14
C ILE A 116 -27.62 6.98 -11.61
N LEU A 117 -28.22 5.98 -10.96
CA LEU A 117 -28.41 5.97 -9.50
C LEU A 117 -27.09 5.99 -8.74
N LEU A 118 -26.15 5.14 -9.14
CA LEU A 118 -24.82 4.99 -8.53
C LEU A 118 -23.80 6.02 -9.01
N ASP A 119 -24.13 6.81 -10.02
CA ASP A 119 -23.22 7.75 -10.70
C ASP A 119 -22.05 7.10 -11.47
N ILE A 120 -22.14 5.80 -11.77
CA ILE A 120 -21.10 4.98 -12.41
C ILE A 120 -21.35 4.84 -13.91
N SER A 121 -20.27 4.72 -14.69
CA SER A 121 -20.37 4.47 -16.13
C SER A 121 -21.00 3.09 -16.42
N PRO A 122 -21.83 2.94 -17.47
CA PRO A 122 -22.43 1.65 -17.81
C PRO A 122 -21.39 0.53 -18.03
N ARG A 123 -20.21 0.87 -18.57
CA ARG A 123 -19.10 -0.08 -18.78
C ARG A 123 -18.53 -0.59 -17.46
N ASN A 124 -18.32 0.29 -16.48
CA ASN A 124 -17.81 -0.13 -15.17
C ASN A 124 -18.87 -0.92 -14.41
N LEU A 125 -20.14 -0.51 -14.47
CA LEU A 125 -21.25 -1.25 -13.87
C LEU A 125 -21.35 -2.67 -14.44
N GLU A 126 -21.21 -2.84 -15.75
CA GLU A 126 -21.17 -4.14 -16.39
C GLU A 126 -20.02 -5.01 -15.87
N ARG A 127 -18.81 -4.46 -15.76
CA ARG A 127 -17.65 -5.18 -15.21
C ARG A 127 -17.85 -5.59 -13.76
N ILE A 128 -18.51 -4.76 -12.95
CA ILE A 128 -18.84 -5.11 -11.57
C ILE A 128 -19.83 -6.26 -11.55
N LEU A 129 -20.93 -6.16 -12.31
CA LEU A 129 -22.00 -7.17 -12.33
C LEU A 129 -21.52 -8.54 -12.86
N TYR A 130 -20.56 -8.56 -13.78
CA TYR A 130 -19.95 -9.78 -14.32
C TYR A 130 -18.63 -10.15 -13.62
N PHE A 131 -18.44 -9.77 -12.35
CA PHE A 131 -17.33 -10.25 -11.50
C PHE A 131 -15.91 -9.92 -12.03
N ALA A 132 -15.76 -8.83 -12.78
CA ALA A 132 -14.48 -8.41 -13.37
C ALA A 132 -13.85 -7.17 -12.70
N LEU A 133 -14.58 -6.51 -11.78
CA LEU A 133 -14.13 -5.29 -11.09
C LEU A 133 -14.79 -5.22 -9.71
N TYR A 134 -14.05 -4.75 -8.71
CA TYR A 134 -14.60 -4.51 -7.38
C TYR A 134 -15.18 -3.12 -7.28
N ILE A 135 -16.13 -2.96 -6.37
CA ILE A 135 -16.66 -1.66 -5.96
C ILE A 135 -16.59 -1.55 -4.44
N VAL A 136 -16.11 -0.42 -3.94
CA VAL A 136 -16.10 -0.09 -2.51
C VAL A 136 -17.55 0.09 -2.05
N THR A 137 -18.01 -0.78 -1.16
CA THR A 137 -19.38 -0.78 -0.64
C THR A 137 -19.54 0.22 0.50
N TYR A 138 -18.55 0.30 1.40
CA TYR A 138 -18.49 1.28 2.47
C TYR A 138 -17.06 1.58 2.89
N VAL A 139 -16.87 2.74 3.51
CA VAL A 139 -15.64 3.12 4.21
C VAL A 139 -16.04 3.49 5.63
N ASP A 140 -15.39 2.86 6.60
CA ASP A 140 -15.56 3.19 8.02
C ASP A 140 -14.65 4.38 8.35
N GLU A 141 -15.27 5.52 8.58
CA GLU A 141 -14.60 6.79 8.86
C GLU A 141 -13.83 6.77 10.19
N ASP A 142 -14.32 6.04 11.19
CA ASP A 142 -13.68 5.96 12.51
C ASP A 142 -12.49 5.00 12.49
N ALA A 143 -12.61 3.89 11.76
CA ALA A 143 -11.48 3.02 11.48
C ALA A 143 -10.41 3.74 10.64
N ARG A 144 -10.82 4.51 9.62
CA ARG A 144 -9.90 5.31 8.80
C ARG A 144 -9.12 6.33 9.63
N LYS A 145 -9.79 7.06 10.52
CA LYS A 145 -9.11 8.03 11.42
C LYS A 145 -8.08 7.35 12.34
N ARG A 146 -8.42 6.18 12.90
CA ARG A 146 -7.48 5.42 13.73
C ARG A 146 -6.26 4.95 12.94
N ALA A 147 -6.45 4.49 11.71
CA ALA A 147 -5.35 4.09 10.84
C ALA A 147 -4.47 5.29 10.45
N LEU A 148 -5.06 6.44 10.12
CA LEU A 148 -4.33 7.67 9.84
C LEU A 148 -3.51 8.15 11.05
N ALA A 149 -4.11 8.12 12.25
CA ALA A 149 -3.40 8.49 13.48
C ALA A 149 -2.21 7.56 13.76
N ALA A 150 -2.35 6.25 13.52
CA ALA A 150 -1.24 5.31 13.69
C ALA A 150 -0.09 5.55 12.70
N ILE A 151 -0.40 5.92 11.46
CA ILE A 151 0.60 6.29 10.44
C ILE A 151 1.33 7.58 10.85
N GLU A 152 0.61 8.55 11.43
CA GLU A 152 1.19 9.80 11.93
C GLU A 152 2.11 9.56 13.13
N GLU A 153 1.68 8.74 14.09
CA GLU A 153 2.49 8.37 15.24
C GLU A 153 3.76 7.60 14.81
N GLU A 154 3.67 6.71 13.82
CA GLU A 154 4.83 6.00 13.27
C GLU A 154 5.80 6.95 12.55
N ALA A 155 5.28 7.98 11.88
CA ALA A 155 6.08 9.03 11.24
C ALA A 155 6.84 9.88 12.27
N GLU A 156 6.21 10.20 13.41
CA GLU A 156 6.82 10.98 14.49
C GLU A 156 7.80 10.17 15.33
N GLY A 157 7.40 8.96 15.77
CA GLY A 157 8.18 8.12 16.69
C GLY A 157 9.49 7.59 16.11
N ARG A 158 9.60 7.44 14.79
CA ARG A 158 10.87 7.05 14.14
C ARG A 158 11.83 8.20 13.91
N GLY A 159 11.34 9.44 13.85
CA GLY A 159 12.18 10.63 13.77
C GLY A 159 13.15 10.73 14.95
N GLY A 160 12.74 10.29 16.14
CA GLY A 160 13.57 10.26 17.34
C GLY A 160 14.68 9.20 17.30
N LYS A 161 14.35 7.96 16.92
CA LYS A 161 15.30 6.82 16.96
C LYS A 161 16.49 7.00 16.01
N GLY A 162 16.27 7.61 14.84
CA GLY A 162 17.35 7.90 13.90
C GLY A 162 18.33 8.96 14.43
N GLY A 163 17.80 9.97 15.13
CA GLY A 163 18.62 11.01 15.77
C GLY A 163 19.43 10.49 16.95
N GLU A 164 18.83 9.62 17.79
CA GLU A 164 19.52 8.99 18.92
C GLU A 164 20.71 8.13 18.46
N ARG A 165 20.54 7.34 17.40
CA ARG A 165 21.62 6.51 16.86
C ARG A 165 22.76 7.34 16.26
N LEU A 166 22.43 8.45 15.59
CA LEU A 166 23.45 9.37 15.05
C LEU A 166 24.26 10.01 16.18
N ALA A 167 23.59 10.43 17.27
CA ALA A 167 24.25 11.02 18.43
C ALA A 167 25.18 10.03 19.13
N GLN A 168 24.78 8.76 19.26
CA GLN A 168 25.63 7.71 19.82
C GLN A 168 26.89 7.48 18.97
N LEU A 169 26.73 7.39 17.65
CA LEU A 169 27.84 7.20 16.72
C LEU A 169 28.80 8.40 16.73
N GLU A 170 28.27 9.62 16.81
CA GLU A 170 29.08 10.84 16.93
C GLU A 170 29.93 10.82 18.20
N ASP A 171 29.37 10.39 19.32
CA ASP A 171 30.08 10.32 20.60
C ASP A 171 31.17 9.22 20.59
N GLU A 172 30.88 8.05 20.00
CA GLU A 172 31.84 6.97 19.80
C GLU A 172 33.02 7.40 18.91
N LEU A 173 32.75 7.99 17.74
CA LEU A 173 33.77 8.46 16.81
C LEU A 173 34.62 9.58 17.40
N ARG A 174 33.99 10.50 18.15
CA ARG A 174 34.70 11.58 18.84
C ARG A 174 35.62 11.03 19.93
N THR A 175 35.17 10.03 20.67
CA THR A 175 35.97 9.37 21.70
C THR A 175 37.19 8.66 21.09
N ASP A 176 37.00 7.94 19.99
CA ASP A 176 38.10 7.25 19.28
C ASP A 176 39.08 8.25 18.65
N LEU A 177 38.58 9.35 18.06
CA LEU A 177 39.43 10.42 17.52
C LEU A 177 40.29 11.05 18.61
N ASN A 178 39.71 11.40 19.75
CA ASN A 178 40.46 11.99 20.86
C ASN A 178 41.57 11.03 21.34
N ARG A 179 41.27 9.73 21.45
CA ARG A 179 42.25 8.72 21.82
C ARG A 179 43.44 8.68 20.86
N ARG A 180 43.18 8.67 19.55
CA ARG A 180 44.23 8.64 18.51
C ARG A 180 45.05 9.94 18.47
N ILE A 181 44.39 11.09 18.70
CA ILE A 181 45.09 12.38 18.81
C ILE A 181 46.03 12.37 20.02
N ASP A 182 45.58 11.82 21.15
CA ASP A 182 46.41 11.73 22.36
C ASP A 182 47.60 10.78 22.17
N GLU A 183 47.40 9.64 21.48
CA GLU A 183 48.47 8.71 21.09
C GLU A 183 49.53 9.41 20.21
N LEU A 184 49.11 10.12 19.17
CA LEU A 184 50.03 10.85 18.26
C LEU A 184 50.77 12.00 18.96
N LYS A 185 50.10 12.71 19.88
CA LYS A 185 50.74 13.76 20.68
C LYS A 185 51.76 13.19 21.67
N ALA A 186 51.48 12.02 22.24
CA ALA A 186 52.43 11.33 23.11
C ALA A 186 53.67 10.87 22.33
N GLU A 187 53.50 10.30 21.13
CA GLU A 187 54.60 9.97 20.23
C GLU A 187 55.44 11.21 19.89
N LEU A 188 54.80 12.32 19.50
CA LEU A 188 55.50 13.58 19.22
C LEU A 188 56.30 14.08 20.43
N ALA A 189 55.73 14.00 21.64
CA ALA A 189 56.41 14.40 22.86
C ALA A 189 57.66 13.55 23.13
N THR A 190 57.60 12.23 22.86
CA THR A 190 58.77 11.36 22.97
C THR A 190 59.84 11.69 21.94
N THR A 191 59.47 11.90 20.67
CA THR A 191 60.42 12.25 19.61
C THR A 191 61.08 13.60 19.87
N LYS A 192 60.33 14.58 20.39
CA LYS A 192 60.87 15.89 20.79
C LYS A 192 61.89 15.76 21.91
N ALA A 193 61.59 14.97 22.95
CA ALA A 193 62.52 14.72 24.04
C ALA A 193 63.82 14.05 23.56
N ASP A 194 63.72 13.09 22.63
CA ASP A 194 64.89 12.43 22.02
C ASP A 194 65.73 13.40 21.17
N LEU A 195 65.09 14.28 20.39
CA LEU A 195 65.77 15.31 19.59
C LEU A 195 66.43 16.38 20.48
N GLU A 196 65.78 16.78 21.58
CA GLU A 196 66.38 17.67 22.58
C GLU A 196 67.59 17.02 23.26
N ALA A 197 67.51 15.73 23.60
CA ALA A 197 68.63 14.98 24.16
C ALA A 197 69.80 14.85 23.14
N GLN A 198 69.50 14.57 21.87
CA GLN A 198 70.50 14.57 20.79
C GLN A 198 71.14 15.94 20.60
N ARG A 199 70.34 17.01 20.70
CA ARG A 199 70.84 18.39 20.63
C ARG A 199 71.80 18.67 21.78
N ALA A 200 71.45 18.29 23.01
CA ALA A 200 72.32 18.43 24.17
C ALA A 200 73.64 17.65 23.98
N SER A 201 73.56 16.37 23.61
CA SER A 201 74.73 15.51 23.36
C SER A 201 75.65 16.07 22.27
N ARG A 202 75.11 16.48 21.13
CA ARG A 202 75.92 17.06 20.04
C ARG A 202 76.51 18.40 20.40
N THR A 203 75.80 19.23 21.17
CA THR A 203 76.34 20.51 21.65
C THR A 203 77.48 20.28 22.63
N GLU A 204 77.38 19.26 23.50
CA GLU A 204 78.47 18.83 24.39
C GLU A 204 79.66 18.25 23.62
N GLU A 205 79.45 17.43 22.60
CA GLU A 205 80.52 16.91 21.72
C GLU A 205 81.26 18.03 20.99
N ILE A 206 80.52 19.01 20.45
CA ILE A 206 81.09 20.19 19.79
C ILE A 206 81.86 21.05 20.80
N ALA A 207 81.33 21.24 22.01
CA ALA A 207 82.01 21.98 23.07
C ALA A 207 83.28 21.27 23.55
N ALA A 208 83.26 19.94 23.69
CA ALA A 208 84.43 19.14 24.05
C ALA A 208 85.51 19.18 22.95
N ALA A 209 85.11 19.08 21.68
CA ALA A 209 86.00 19.21 20.53
C ALA A 209 86.58 20.63 20.42
N ALA A 210 85.78 21.66 20.71
CA ALA A 210 86.24 23.04 20.77
C ALA A 210 87.27 23.25 21.90
N GLN A 211 87.01 22.71 23.09
CA GLN A 211 87.95 22.77 24.22
C GLN A 211 89.26 22.02 23.95
N ALA A 212 89.21 20.84 23.32
CA ALA A 212 90.39 20.09 22.94
C ALA A 212 91.25 20.87 21.92
N THR A 213 90.59 21.52 20.96
CA THR A 213 91.28 22.32 19.93
C THR A 213 91.81 23.65 20.52
N GLU A 214 91.08 24.28 21.44
CA GLU A 214 91.57 25.45 22.21
C GLU A 214 92.76 25.08 23.12
N ALA A 215 92.76 23.89 23.73
CA ALA A 215 93.89 23.41 24.54
C ALA A 215 95.16 23.20 23.70
N LEU A 216 95.02 22.65 22.50
CA LEU A 216 96.12 22.51 21.53
C LEU A 216 96.64 23.89 21.07
N LEU A 217 95.74 24.85 20.80
CA LEU A 217 96.13 26.22 20.45
C LEU A 217 96.79 26.97 21.62
N THR A 218 96.38 26.71 22.86
CA THR A 218 96.95 27.32 24.07
C THR A 218 98.33 26.75 24.37
N ALA A 219 98.53 25.45 24.14
CA ALA A 219 99.84 24.78 24.27
C ALA A 219 100.87 25.30 23.24
N LEU A 220 100.41 25.77 22.08
CA LEU A 220 101.26 26.36 21.04
C LEU A 220 101.73 27.79 21.35
N GLY A 221 101.03 28.55 22.20
CA GLY A 221 101.56 29.75 22.87
C GLY A 221 102.24 30.82 21.99
N GLY A 222 101.91 30.90 20.69
CA GLY A 222 102.53 31.83 19.72
C GLY A 222 103.67 31.26 18.85
N GLY A 223 103.98 29.97 18.92
CA GLY A 223 104.93 29.27 18.05
C GLY A 223 104.36 28.81 16.70
N THR A 224 105.22 28.36 15.79
CA THR A 224 104.87 27.77 14.48
C THR A 224 104.43 26.32 14.64
N ALA A 225 103.30 25.94 14.05
CA ALA A 225 102.76 24.58 14.17
C ALA A 225 103.58 23.54 13.39
N GLU A 226 104.09 22.51 14.09
CA GLU A 226 104.80 21.36 13.49
C GLU A 226 103.84 20.33 12.87
N GLU A 227 102.55 20.38 13.19
CA GLU A 227 101.47 19.57 12.61
C GLU A 227 100.22 20.43 12.34
N THR A 228 99.48 20.10 11.27
CA THR A 228 98.25 20.81 10.89
C THR A 228 97.16 20.59 11.93
N ILE A 229 96.71 21.66 12.58
CA ILE A 229 95.63 21.59 13.57
C ILE A 229 94.29 21.75 12.85
N VAL A 230 93.47 20.72 12.96
CA VAL A 230 92.19 20.62 12.28
C VAL A 230 91.07 20.58 13.33
N PHE A 231 89.96 21.28 13.09
CA PHE A 231 88.76 21.05 13.87
C PHE A 231 88.16 19.71 13.47
N ALA A 232 88.37 18.68 14.29
CA ALA A 232 87.98 17.31 13.97
C ALA A 232 86.51 17.13 13.50
N PRO A 233 85.51 17.87 14.00
CA PRO A 233 84.12 17.73 13.55
C PRO A 233 83.81 18.25 12.14
N THR A 234 84.53 19.26 11.63
CA THR A 234 84.31 19.82 10.28
C THR A 234 85.44 19.49 9.31
N GLY A 235 86.60 19.05 9.82
CA GLY A 235 87.81 18.85 9.01
C GLY A 235 88.46 20.16 8.54
N GLU A 236 88.00 21.32 9.05
CA GLU A 236 88.59 22.61 8.67
C GLU A 236 89.92 22.87 9.36
N VAL A 237 90.90 23.29 8.57
CA VAL A 237 92.25 23.61 9.04
C VAL A 237 92.24 24.98 9.74
N ILE A 238 92.58 24.97 11.03
CA ILE A 238 92.63 26.18 11.85
C ILE A 238 94.04 26.79 11.82
N VAL A 239 95.07 25.94 11.81
CA VAL A 239 96.48 26.33 11.67
C VAL A 239 97.15 25.33 10.71
N ALA A 240 97.68 25.82 9.59
CA ALA A 240 98.43 24.99 8.65
C ALA A 240 99.87 24.77 9.13
N TRP A 241 100.54 23.73 8.61
CA TRP A 241 101.94 23.46 8.90
C TRP A 241 102.80 24.72 8.67
N GLY A 242 103.48 25.20 9.73
CA GLY A 242 104.31 26.40 9.70
C GLY A 242 103.64 27.74 10.06
N ASP A 243 102.32 27.79 10.29
CA ASP A 243 101.61 29.02 10.67
C ASP A 243 101.64 29.30 12.20
N ALA A 244 101.59 30.57 12.59
CA ALA A 244 101.66 31.01 14.00
C ALA A 244 100.30 30.95 14.72
N GLY A 245 100.25 30.23 15.85
CA GLY A 245 99.04 30.00 16.66
C GLY A 245 98.64 31.17 17.58
N GLY A 246 98.39 32.36 17.02
CA GLY A 246 98.01 33.57 17.78
C GLY A 246 96.50 33.82 17.93
N LYS A 247 96.12 35.03 18.37
CA LYS A 247 94.70 35.49 18.52
C LYS A 247 93.84 35.32 17.26
N VAL A 248 94.47 35.27 16.08
CA VAL A 248 93.82 35.06 14.78
C VAL A 248 93.30 33.61 14.66
N ALA A 249 94.05 32.63 15.14
CA ALA A 249 93.67 31.22 15.12
C ALA A 249 92.50 30.92 16.08
N THR A 250 92.50 31.52 17.27
CA THR A 250 91.38 31.40 18.23
C THR A 250 90.11 32.09 17.73
N THR A 251 90.23 33.20 16.99
CA THR A 251 89.06 33.88 16.39
C THR A 251 88.48 33.05 15.24
N ARG A 252 89.35 32.41 14.45
CA ARG A 252 88.94 31.48 13.38
C ARG A 252 88.25 30.23 13.94
N LEU A 253 88.80 29.62 14.99
CA LEU A 253 88.17 28.50 15.70
C LEU A 253 86.78 28.87 16.22
N ARG A 254 86.62 30.01 16.91
CA ARG A 254 85.31 30.45 17.43
C ARG A 254 84.28 30.69 16.34
N LYS A 255 84.71 31.21 15.18
CA LYS A 255 83.83 31.40 14.03
C LYS A 255 83.36 30.05 13.46
N VAL A 256 84.28 29.12 13.24
CA VAL A 256 83.97 27.78 12.69
C VAL A 256 83.11 26.95 13.66
N VAL A 257 83.41 27.01 14.96
CA VAL A 257 82.60 26.37 16.01
C VAL A 257 81.22 27.00 16.08
N GLY A 258 81.10 28.34 15.99
CA GLY A 258 79.83 29.04 15.98
C GLY A 258 78.95 28.67 14.78
N GLU A 259 79.51 28.72 13.56
CA GLU A 259 78.82 28.36 12.32
C GLU A 259 78.39 26.88 12.33
N TYR A 260 79.24 25.96 12.79
CA TYR A 260 78.90 24.55 12.89
C TYR A 260 77.84 24.26 13.97
N THR A 261 77.91 24.94 15.12
CA THR A 261 76.92 24.81 16.19
C THR A 261 75.56 25.35 15.75
N GLU A 262 75.53 26.48 15.04
CA GLU A 262 74.31 27.01 14.42
C GLU A 262 73.75 26.06 13.36
N GLN A 263 74.60 25.47 12.53
CA GLN A 263 74.18 24.54 11.48
C GLN A 263 73.58 23.25 12.05
N VAL A 264 74.18 22.67 13.09
CA VAL A 264 73.65 21.48 13.78
C VAL A 264 72.36 21.79 14.54
N ASN A 265 72.28 22.95 15.20
CA ASN A 265 71.06 23.39 15.87
C ASN A 265 69.92 23.66 14.87
N ALA A 266 70.22 24.27 13.72
CA ALA A 266 69.25 24.53 12.68
C ALA A 266 68.72 23.22 12.04
N ASP A 267 69.59 22.24 11.77
CA ASP A 267 69.17 20.92 11.25
C ASP A 267 68.24 20.20 12.24
N LEU A 268 68.59 20.19 13.53
CA LEU A 268 67.78 19.55 14.57
C LEU A 268 66.45 20.29 14.82
N GLN A 269 66.43 21.62 14.82
CA GLN A 269 65.19 22.40 14.91
C GLN A 269 64.31 22.22 13.68
N GLN A 270 64.90 22.09 12.50
CA GLN A 270 64.16 21.83 11.28
C GLN A 270 63.53 20.43 11.32
N ARG A 271 64.24 19.41 11.80
CA ARG A 271 63.67 18.07 12.03
C ARG A 271 62.54 18.07 13.04
N GLU A 272 62.68 18.81 14.15
CA GLU A 272 61.60 18.95 15.14
C GLU A 272 60.35 19.60 14.53
N ALA A 273 60.55 20.64 13.71
CA ALA A 273 59.46 21.32 13.01
C ALA A 273 58.81 20.43 11.94
N ASP A 274 59.59 19.60 11.25
CA ASP A 274 59.09 18.67 10.23
C ASP A 274 58.29 17.51 10.86
N GLU A 275 58.77 16.95 11.98
CA GLU A 275 58.04 15.97 12.80
C GLU A 275 56.72 16.54 13.32
N ALA A 276 56.74 17.77 13.86
CA ALA A 276 55.53 18.44 14.33
C ALA A 276 54.51 18.65 13.21
N ARG A 277 54.95 19.11 12.03
CA ARG A 277 54.07 19.26 10.85
C ARG A 277 53.52 17.91 10.38
N ALA A 278 54.31 16.84 10.42
CA ALA A 278 53.86 15.51 10.02
C ALA A 278 52.76 14.99 10.96
N VAL A 279 52.88 15.24 12.27
CA VAL A 279 51.85 14.87 13.26
C VAL A 279 50.60 15.74 13.11
N ASP A 280 50.74 17.06 12.90
CA ASP A 280 49.61 17.95 12.65
C ASP A 280 48.85 17.55 11.37
N GLN A 281 49.56 17.17 10.31
CA GLN A 281 48.95 16.65 9.08
C GLN A 281 48.18 15.34 9.35
N LYS A 282 48.74 14.40 10.11
CA LYS A 282 48.04 13.16 10.51
C LYS A 282 46.77 13.46 11.31
N ILE A 283 46.79 14.44 12.22
CA ILE A 283 45.62 14.85 13.01
C ILE A 283 44.54 15.46 12.08
N ALA A 284 44.95 16.29 11.13
CA ALA A 284 44.05 16.87 10.14
C ALA A 284 43.41 15.78 9.26
N ASP A 285 44.20 14.82 8.78
CA ASP A 285 43.72 13.71 7.96
C ASP A 285 42.74 12.81 8.74
N LEU A 286 43.03 12.51 10.02
CA LEU A 286 42.12 11.76 10.91
C LEU A 286 40.81 12.50 11.15
N SER A 287 40.87 13.82 11.34
CA SER A 287 39.70 14.66 11.57
C SER A 287 38.83 14.75 10.31
N ALA A 288 39.45 14.87 9.12
CA ALA A 288 38.76 14.85 7.84
C ALA A 288 38.10 13.50 7.57
N ALA A 289 38.80 12.39 7.81
CA ALA A 289 38.24 11.05 7.66
C ALA A 289 37.03 10.80 8.58
N MET A 290 37.05 11.32 9.81
CA MET A 290 35.90 11.28 10.71
C MET A 290 34.71 12.08 10.16
N GLN A 291 34.96 13.30 9.67
CA GLN A 291 33.92 14.15 9.08
C GLN A 291 33.28 13.50 7.85
N ASP A 292 34.09 12.89 6.98
CA ASP A 292 33.60 12.14 5.83
C ASP A 292 32.73 10.94 6.25
N THR A 293 33.15 10.21 7.28
CA THR A 293 32.39 9.08 7.84
C THR A 293 31.05 9.56 8.39
N LEU A 294 31.04 10.61 9.22
CA LEU A 294 29.81 11.21 9.74
C LEU A 294 28.90 11.73 8.63
N GLN A 295 29.46 12.35 7.59
CA GLN A 295 28.70 12.87 6.47
C GLN A 295 28.03 11.74 5.67
N SER A 296 28.74 10.65 5.42
CA SER A 296 28.19 9.47 4.71
C SER A 296 27.10 8.76 5.51
N GLU A 297 27.29 8.54 6.80
CA GLU A 297 26.28 7.96 7.70
C GLU A 297 25.04 8.85 7.82
N ARG A 298 25.24 10.17 7.96
CA ARG A 298 24.15 11.14 7.99
C ARG A 298 23.37 11.15 6.67
N ALA A 299 24.05 11.05 5.53
CA ALA A 299 23.41 10.94 4.23
C ALA A 299 22.61 9.64 4.10
N GLY A 300 23.16 8.50 4.52
CA GLY A 300 22.47 7.21 4.52
C GLY A 300 21.23 7.18 5.40
N LEU A 301 21.31 7.72 6.63
CA LEU A 301 20.16 7.85 7.52
C LEU A 301 19.11 8.82 6.98
N ALA A 302 19.53 9.92 6.34
CA ALA A 302 18.62 10.85 5.69
C ALA A 302 17.87 10.18 4.53
N GLU A 303 18.55 9.38 3.71
CA GLU A 303 17.94 8.62 2.62
C GLU A 303 16.94 7.58 3.13
N GLN A 304 17.30 6.82 4.16
CA GLN A 304 16.39 5.86 4.81
C GLN A 304 15.16 6.55 5.42
N ALA A 305 15.36 7.66 6.13
CA ALA A 305 14.28 8.45 6.70
C ALA A 305 13.36 9.03 5.62
N GLN A 306 13.93 9.47 4.50
CA GLN A 306 13.15 9.98 3.36
C GLN A 306 12.35 8.87 2.68
N GLY A 307 12.96 7.70 2.43
CA GLY A 307 12.27 6.54 1.85
C GLY A 307 11.08 6.08 2.70
N LEU A 308 11.25 6.02 4.02
CA LEU A 308 10.17 5.69 4.96
C LEU A 308 9.09 6.77 4.99
N LYS A 309 9.44 8.06 4.97
CA LYS A 309 8.47 9.15 4.88
C LYS A 309 7.65 9.09 3.60
N ASP A 310 8.29 8.75 2.48
CA ASP A 310 7.60 8.59 1.20
C ASP A 310 6.66 7.38 1.22
N GLU A 311 7.03 6.28 1.89
CA GLU A 311 6.15 5.12 2.09
C GLU A 311 4.93 5.47 2.96
N LEU A 312 5.15 6.10 4.12
CA LEU A 312 4.06 6.53 5.01
C LEU A 312 3.13 7.54 4.33
N ARG A 313 3.69 8.44 3.51
CA ARG A 313 2.91 9.38 2.69
C ARG A 313 2.04 8.63 1.66
N LYS A 314 2.59 7.63 0.97
CA LYS A 314 1.80 6.79 0.05
C LYS A 314 0.68 6.06 0.78
N MET A 315 0.94 5.51 1.96
CA MET A 315 -0.09 4.84 2.77
C MET A 315 -1.22 5.81 3.18
N ARG A 316 -0.87 7.04 3.59
CA ARG A 316 -1.87 8.09 3.84
C ARG A 316 -2.69 8.39 2.59
N ASP A 317 -2.04 8.66 1.47
CA ASP A 317 -2.70 9.00 0.21
C ASP A 317 -3.63 7.86 -0.26
N GLU A 318 -3.22 6.60 -0.10
CA GLU A 318 -4.05 5.42 -0.36
C GLU A 318 -5.34 5.43 0.48
N LEU A 319 -5.22 5.62 1.80
CA LEU A 319 -6.37 5.67 2.71
C LEU A 319 -7.32 6.84 2.44
N GLU A 320 -6.80 8.01 2.10
CA GLU A 320 -7.61 9.19 1.76
C GLU A 320 -8.29 9.05 0.40
N SER A 321 -7.65 8.34 -0.53
CA SER A 321 -8.20 8.11 -1.87
C SER A 321 -9.45 7.23 -1.85
N LEU A 322 -9.57 6.33 -0.87
CA LEU A 322 -10.67 5.38 -0.73
C LEU A 322 -12.01 6.10 -0.52
N LYS A 323 -12.91 5.94 -1.50
CA LYS A 323 -14.26 6.50 -1.47
C LYS A 323 -15.32 5.43 -1.74
N PRO A 324 -16.51 5.51 -1.11
CA PRO A 324 -17.65 4.66 -1.47
C PRO A 324 -17.98 4.79 -2.96
N MET A 325 -18.40 3.68 -3.58
CA MET A 325 -18.71 3.57 -5.00
C MET A 325 -17.51 3.75 -5.97
N GLN A 326 -16.29 3.87 -5.44
CA GLN A 326 -15.07 3.79 -6.24
C GLN A 326 -14.88 2.36 -6.75
N THR A 327 -14.42 2.24 -7.99
CA THR A 327 -14.13 0.95 -8.61
C THR A 327 -12.66 0.62 -8.53
N ILE A 328 -12.33 -0.61 -8.12
CA ILE A 328 -10.97 -1.06 -7.82
C ILE A 328 -10.66 -2.33 -8.63
N GLY A 329 -9.43 -2.44 -9.15
CA GLY A 329 -8.96 -3.65 -9.84
C GLY A 329 -8.62 -4.80 -8.89
N GLU A 330 -8.46 -6.02 -9.40
CA GLU A 330 -8.13 -7.20 -8.55
C GLU A 330 -6.83 -7.01 -7.76
N THR A 331 -5.74 -6.60 -8.43
CA THR A 331 -4.43 -6.41 -7.78
C THR A 331 -4.48 -5.32 -6.71
N GLU A 332 -5.12 -4.20 -7.02
CA GLU A 332 -5.29 -3.07 -6.12
C GLU A 332 -6.17 -3.47 -4.91
N TYR A 333 -7.26 -4.21 -5.14
CA TYR A 333 -8.12 -4.73 -4.08
C TYR A 333 -7.34 -5.63 -3.12
N ARG A 334 -6.53 -6.57 -3.63
CA ARG A 334 -5.73 -7.46 -2.78
C ARG A 334 -4.73 -6.69 -1.92
N MET A 335 -4.01 -5.74 -2.50
CA MET A 335 -3.07 -4.90 -1.75
C MET A 335 -3.78 -4.09 -0.65
N LEU A 336 -4.94 -3.51 -0.96
CA LEU A 336 -5.71 -2.72 0.00
C LEU A 336 -6.37 -3.60 1.07
N ASP A 337 -6.87 -4.78 0.73
CA ASP A 337 -7.50 -5.71 1.68
C ASP A 337 -6.45 -6.30 2.64
N GLU A 338 -5.23 -6.55 2.18
CA GLU A 338 -4.12 -6.99 3.03
C GLU A 338 -3.72 -5.91 4.06
N ARG A 339 -3.67 -4.65 3.65
CA ARG A 339 -3.25 -3.53 4.52
C ARG A 339 -4.36 -3.00 5.41
N TYR A 340 -5.58 -2.86 4.87
CA TYR A 340 -6.69 -2.11 5.48
C TYR A 340 -8.01 -2.89 5.53
N GLY A 341 -8.02 -4.14 5.05
CA GLY A 341 -9.20 -4.97 4.98
C GLY A 341 -9.42 -5.84 6.22
N ALA A 342 -9.93 -7.04 6.02
CA ALA A 342 -10.35 -7.91 7.13
C ALA A 342 -9.19 -8.42 8.02
N GLY A 343 -7.97 -8.46 7.48
CA GLY A 343 -6.78 -8.94 8.18
C GLY A 343 -6.02 -7.85 8.97
N ALA A 344 -6.44 -6.59 8.88
CA ALA A 344 -5.74 -5.48 9.50
C ALA A 344 -5.92 -5.48 11.03
N LYS A 345 -4.82 -5.31 11.77
CA LYS A 345 -4.81 -5.27 13.26
C LYS A 345 -5.72 -4.17 13.84
N GLY A 346 -6.05 -3.13 13.07
CA GLY A 346 -6.92 -2.01 13.47
C GLY A 346 -8.42 -2.20 13.20
N GLY A 347 -8.80 -3.32 12.58
CA GLY A 347 -10.15 -3.56 12.06
C GLY A 347 -10.29 -3.16 10.59
N ARG A 348 -11.38 -3.60 9.96
CA ARG A 348 -11.65 -3.37 8.53
C ARG A 348 -11.99 -1.90 8.28
N VAL A 349 -11.14 -1.19 7.52
CA VAL A 349 -11.32 0.23 7.17
C VAL A 349 -12.33 0.41 6.04
N PHE A 350 -12.36 -0.51 5.08
CA PHE A 350 -13.29 -0.46 3.95
C PHE A 350 -13.85 -1.85 3.62
N GLY A 351 -15.05 -1.87 3.08
CA GLY A 351 -15.62 -3.04 2.42
C GLY A 351 -15.60 -2.83 0.91
N ALA A 352 -15.18 -3.84 0.16
CA ALA A 352 -15.40 -3.88 -1.28
C ALA A 352 -15.90 -5.27 -1.68
N GLY A 353 -16.68 -5.30 -2.76
CA GLY A 353 -17.25 -6.53 -3.28
C GLY A 353 -17.44 -6.43 -4.79
N MET A 354 -17.90 -7.53 -5.38
CA MET A 354 -18.21 -7.62 -6.80
C MET A 354 -19.60 -8.22 -7.01
N GLY A 355 -20.05 -8.24 -8.26
CA GLY A 355 -21.34 -8.80 -8.63
C GLY A 355 -22.52 -7.93 -8.23
N ALA A 356 -23.72 -8.48 -8.43
CA ALA A 356 -24.96 -7.80 -8.09
C ALA A 356 -25.21 -7.69 -6.58
N GLU A 357 -24.55 -8.52 -5.77
CA GLU A 357 -24.62 -8.44 -4.30
C GLU A 357 -24.01 -7.13 -3.78
N ALA A 358 -22.80 -6.77 -4.22
CA ALA A 358 -22.16 -5.52 -3.83
C ALA A 358 -22.99 -4.29 -4.25
N VAL A 359 -23.57 -4.34 -5.46
CA VAL A 359 -24.48 -3.31 -5.95
C VAL A 359 -25.74 -3.21 -5.05
N ARG A 360 -26.32 -4.34 -4.66
CA ARG A 360 -27.47 -4.38 -3.74
C ARG A 360 -27.13 -3.82 -2.37
N GLU A 361 -25.96 -4.14 -1.81
CA GLU A 361 -25.50 -3.63 -0.52
C GLU A 361 -25.45 -2.10 -0.52
N ILE A 362 -24.83 -1.52 -1.56
CA ILE A 362 -24.70 -0.06 -1.72
C ILE A 362 -26.07 0.59 -1.82
N ILE A 363 -26.95 0.05 -2.68
CA ILE A 363 -28.28 0.65 -2.91
C ILE A 363 -29.16 0.53 -1.66
N SER A 364 -29.03 -0.56 -0.90
CA SER A 364 -29.83 -0.77 0.31
C SER A 364 -29.46 0.17 1.45
N ARG A 365 -28.23 0.67 1.48
CA ARG A 365 -27.74 1.66 2.47
C ARG A 365 -27.93 3.11 2.03
N MET A 366 -28.38 3.35 0.80
CA MET A 366 -28.45 4.68 0.22
C MET A 366 -29.58 5.51 0.83
N ASP A 367 -29.24 6.65 1.43
CA ASP A 367 -30.23 7.66 1.83
C ASP A 367 -30.70 8.47 0.61
N LEU A 368 -31.88 8.11 0.09
CA LEU A 368 -32.50 8.81 -1.03
C LEU A 368 -32.90 10.26 -0.71
N GLU A 369 -33.16 10.58 0.56
CA GLU A 369 -33.58 11.93 0.96
C GLU A 369 -32.40 12.88 1.04
N GLY A 370 -31.33 12.46 1.70
CA GLY A 370 -30.05 13.17 1.72
C GLY A 370 -29.50 13.38 0.31
N LEU A 371 -29.54 12.33 -0.53
CA LEU A 371 -29.06 12.41 -1.91
C LEU A 371 -29.93 13.34 -2.78
N ALA A 372 -31.25 13.37 -2.58
CA ALA A 372 -32.11 14.32 -3.28
C ALA A 372 -31.78 15.77 -2.91
N ARG A 373 -31.54 16.05 -1.62
CA ARG A 373 -31.16 17.39 -1.13
C ARG A 373 -29.83 17.85 -1.72
N SER A 374 -28.81 16.99 -1.73
CA SER A 374 -27.50 17.33 -2.28
C SER A 374 -27.57 17.58 -3.79
N LEU A 375 -28.32 16.76 -4.53
CA LEU A 375 -28.51 16.94 -5.97
C LEU A 375 -29.31 18.20 -6.31
N HIS A 376 -30.28 18.61 -5.49
CA HIS A 376 -30.96 19.90 -5.67
C HIS A 376 -29.99 21.09 -5.60
N VAL A 377 -29.05 21.06 -4.65
CA VAL A 377 -28.00 22.07 -4.54
C VAL A 377 -27.09 22.01 -5.77
N GLU A 378 -26.63 20.81 -6.15
CA GLU A 378 -25.74 20.64 -7.32
C GLU A 378 -26.38 21.10 -8.64
N VAL A 379 -27.68 20.90 -8.83
CA VAL A 379 -28.40 21.36 -10.03
C VAL A 379 -28.49 22.90 -10.10
N ARG A 380 -28.45 23.59 -8.96
CA ARG A 380 -28.47 25.05 -8.89
C ARG A 380 -27.09 25.67 -9.01
N THR A 381 -26.07 25.03 -8.44
CA THR A 381 -24.69 25.55 -8.41
C THR A 381 -23.88 25.19 -9.65
N SER A 382 -24.10 24.01 -10.23
CA SER A 382 -23.34 23.55 -11.40
C SER A 382 -23.96 23.98 -12.73
N SER A 383 -23.13 24.10 -13.77
CA SER A 383 -23.55 24.41 -15.14
C SER A 383 -23.09 23.32 -16.13
N GLY A 384 -23.55 23.39 -17.39
CA GLY A 384 -23.10 22.50 -18.46
C GLY A 384 -23.47 21.02 -18.27
N GLN A 385 -22.50 20.12 -18.51
CA GLN A 385 -22.69 18.67 -18.50
C GLN A 385 -22.94 18.11 -17.10
N ARG A 386 -22.28 18.68 -16.08
CA ARG A 386 -22.44 18.30 -14.68
C ARG A 386 -23.89 18.52 -14.21
N ARG A 387 -24.46 19.68 -14.54
CA ARG A 387 -25.87 20.00 -14.29
C ARG A 387 -26.82 19.01 -14.96
N LYS A 388 -26.57 18.67 -16.24
CA LYS A 388 -27.39 17.69 -16.97
C LYS A 388 -27.36 16.29 -16.33
N LYS A 389 -26.21 15.84 -15.82
CA LYS A 389 -26.07 14.56 -15.10
C LYS A 389 -26.87 14.58 -13.80
N ALA A 390 -26.70 15.65 -13.01
CA ALA A 390 -27.42 15.85 -11.74
C ALA A 390 -28.95 15.90 -11.93
N ILE A 391 -29.46 16.58 -12.97
CA ILE A 391 -30.90 16.61 -13.29
C ILE A 391 -31.44 15.20 -13.59
N LYS A 392 -30.74 14.41 -14.42
CA LYS A 392 -31.16 13.05 -14.76
C LYS A 392 -31.19 12.14 -13.53
N ARG A 393 -30.18 12.27 -12.65
CA ARG A 393 -30.09 11.52 -11.40
C ARG A 393 -31.16 11.90 -10.41
N LEU A 394 -31.38 13.20 -10.21
CA LEU A 394 -32.43 13.75 -9.36
C LEU A 394 -33.83 13.28 -9.81
N ARG A 395 -34.12 13.31 -11.12
CA ARG A 395 -35.41 12.82 -11.66
C ARG A 395 -35.66 11.35 -11.30
N LEU A 396 -34.63 10.51 -11.32
CA LEU A 396 -34.75 9.10 -10.95
C LEU A 396 -35.00 8.93 -9.46
N ILE A 397 -34.28 9.66 -8.61
CA ILE A 397 -34.43 9.60 -7.15
C ILE A 397 -35.80 10.12 -6.72
N GLU A 398 -36.28 11.24 -7.30
CA GLU A 398 -37.64 11.72 -7.06
C GLU A 398 -38.71 10.70 -7.49
N ALA A 399 -38.48 9.98 -8.59
CA ALA A 399 -39.41 8.93 -9.01
C ALA A 399 -39.50 7.81 -7.95
N PHE A 400 -38.37 7.35 -7.41
CA PHE A 400 -38.35 6.35 -6.32
C PHE A 400 -39.02 6.87 -5.03
N ARG A 401 -38.78 8.14 -4.67
CA ARG A 401 -39.40 8.75 -3.49
C ARG A 401 -40.92 8.87 -3.64
N ARG A 402 -41.41 9.30 -4.80
CA ARG A 402 -42.85 9.45 -5.07
C ARG A 402 -43.58 8.11 -5.18
N SER A 403 -42.92 7.08 -5.73
CA SER A 403 -43.53 5.76 -5.89
C SER A 403 -43.50 4.92 -4.61
N GLY A 404 -42.66 5.27 -3.64
CA GLY A 404 -42.41 4.45 -2.44
C GLY A 404 -41.72 3.10 -2.73
N THR A 405 -41.29 2.88 -3.97
CA THR A 405 -40.59 1.65 -4.37
C THR A 405 -39.14 1.73 -3.96
N ARG A 406 -38.60 0.65 -3.41
CA ARG A 406 -37.19 0.62 -3.06
C ARG A 406 -36.32 0.32 -4.29
N PRO A 407 -35.17 1.02 -4.48
CA PRO A 407 -34.33 0.77 -5.64
C PRO A 407 -33.61 -0.58 -5.60
N ASP A 408 -33.44 -1.19 -4.42
CA ASP A 408 -32.84 -2.52 -4.27
C ASP A 408 -33.66 -3.64 -4.94
N TRP A 409 -34.94 -3.41 -5.23
CA TRP A 409 -35.79 -4.35 -5.97
C TRP A 409 -35.40 -4.50 -7.45
N MET A 410 -34.51 -3.64 -7.97
CA MET A 410 -33.89 -3.86 -9.28
C MET A 410 -32.91 -5.04 -9.29
N ILE A 411 -32.47 -5.50 -8.11
CA ILE A 411 -31.65 -6.69 -7.91
C ILE A 411 -32.54 -7.81 -7.37
N LEU A 412 -32.71 -8.85 -8.16
CA LEU A 412 -33.57 -9.99 -7.85
C LEU A 412 -32.84 -10.95 -6.91
N SER A 413 -33.48 -11.28 -5.79
CA SER A 413 -33.14 -12.46 -4.96
C SER A 413 -34.12 -13.61 -5.16
N VAL A 414 -35.27 -13.33 -5.77
CA VAL A 414 -36.32 -14.29 -6.09
C VAL A 414 -36.73 -14.07 -7.53
N LEU A 415 -36.76 -15.13 -8.33
CA LEU A 415 -37.17 -15.07 -9.73
C LEU A 415 -38.55 -15.72 -9.90
N PRO A 416 -39.56 -15.02 -10.45
CA PRO A 416 -40.86 -15.64 -10.74
C PRO A 416 -40.77 -16.63 -11.90
N VAL A 417 -41.50 -17.74 -11.78
CA VAL A 417 -41.67 -18.75 -12.83
C VAL A 417 -43.07 -18.63 -13.40
N ILE A 418 -43.15 -18.34 -14.70
CA ILE A 418 -44.42 -18.18 -15.41
C ILE A 418 -45.21 -19.50 -15.42
N PRO A 419 -46.56 -19.45 -15.40
CA PRO A 419 -47.41 -20.65 -15.44
C PRO A 419 -47.10 -21.55 -16.66
N PRO A 420 -47.11 -22.89 -16.51
CA PRO A 420 -46.69 -23.83 -17.54
C PRO A 420 -47.54 -23.80 -18.81
N ASP A 421 -48.82 -23.45 -18.73
CA ASP A 421 -49.69 -23.36 -19.92
C ASP A 421 -49.33 -22.16 -20.82
N LEU A 422 -48.56 -21.20 -20.31
CA LEU A 422 -47.99 -20.10 -21.10
C LEU A 422 -46.61 -20.48 -21.70
N ARG A 423 -46.05 -21.62 -21.31
CA ARG A 423 -44.80 -22.20 -21.82
C ARG A 423 -44.95 -23.71 -22.09
N PRO A 424 -45.89 -24.11 -22.95
CA PRO A 424 -46.28 -25.50 -23.09
C PRO A 424 -45.14 -26.39 -23.62
N MET A 425 -45.23 -27.67 -23.29
CA MET A 425 -44.45 -28.74 -23.88
C MET A 425 -45.43 -29.73 -24.50
N VAL A 426 -45.31 -29.95 -25.81
CA VAL A 426 -46.27 -30.74 -26.60
C VAL A 426 -45.56 -31.95 -27.19
N GLN A 427 -46.20 -33.11 -27.09
CA GLN A 427 -45.72 -34.32 -27.75
C GLN A 427 -46.10 -34.28 -29.24
N LEU A 428 -45.12 -34.54 -30.11
CA LEU A 428 -45.30 -34.69 -31.55
C LEU A 428 -45.38 -36.16 -31.93
N ASP A 429 -45.89 -36.42 -33.13
CA ASP A 429 -45.89 -37.75 -33.72
C ASP A 429 -44.46 -38.32 -33.81
N GLY A 430 -44.33 -39.60 -33.45
CA GLY A 430 -43.04 -40.28 -33.36
C GLY A 430 -42.30 -40.08 -32.03
N GLY A 431 -42.99 -39.67 -30.95
CA GLY A 431 -42.41 -39.65 -29.60
C GLY A 431 -41.46 -38.48 -29.32
N ARG A 432 -41.38 -37.51 -30.22
CA ARG A 432 -40.61 -36.27 -30.04
C ARG A 432 -41.41 -35.27 -29.20
N PHE A 433 -40.73 -34.30 -28.61
CA PHE A 433 -41.35 -33.20 -27.88
C PHE A 433 -40.95 -31.85 -28.47
N ALA A 434 -41.92 -30.94 -28.56
CA ALA A 434 -41.69 -29.53 -28.83
C ALA A 434 -41.83 -28.76 -27.50
N THR A 435 -40.81 -27.97 -27.16
CA THR A 435 -40.75 -27.18 -25.93
C THR A 435 -40.64 -25.70 -26.26
N SER A 436 -41.30 -24.84 -25.47
CA SER A 436 -41.01 -23.40 -25.50
C SER A 436 -39.57 -23.12 -25.05
N ASP A 437 -38.87 -22.20 -25.72
CA ASP A 437 -37.53 -21.72 -25.37
C ASP A 437 -37.43 -21.24 -23.91
N LEU A 438 -38.53 -20.72 -23.36
CA LEU A 438 -38.59 -20.30 -21.96
C LEU A 438 -38.27 -21.44 -20.99
N ASN A 439 -38.67 -22.67 -21.31
CA ASN A 439 -38.36 -23.82 -20.46
C ASN A 439 -36.85 -24.06 -20.42
N ASP A 440 -36.15 -23.95 -21.55
CA ASP A 440 -34.70 -24.11 -21.57
C ASP A 440 -33.96 -22.96 -20.87
N LEU A 441 -34.50 -21.74 -20.94
CA LEU A 441 -33.97 -20.63 -20.15
C LEU A 441 -34.15 -20.85 -18.65
N TYR A 442 -35.33 -21.26 -18.18
CA TYR A 442 -35.54 -21.59 -16.77
C TYR A 442 -34.65 -22.74 -16.30
N ARG A 443 -34.47 -23.78 -17.13
CA ARG A 443 -33.59 -24.93 -16.84
C ARG A 443 -32.11 -24.58 -16.71
N ARG A 444 -31.67 -23.48 -17.31
CA ARG A 444 -30.28 -22.99 -17.15
C ARG A 444 -30.10 -22.14 -15.90
N VAL A 445 -31.20 -21.59 -15.38
CA VAL A 445 -31.20 -20.78 -14.15
C VAL A 445 -31.27 -21.65 -12.91
N ILE A 446 -32.10 -22.71 -12.95
CA ILE A 446 -32.16 -23.78 -11.94
C ILE A 446 -30.91 -24.65 -12.08
#